data_AF-A0A6G6ZX92-F1
#
_entry.id   AF-A0A6G6ZX92-F1
#
_cell.length_a   1.000
_cell.length_b   1.000
_cell.length_c   1.000
_cell.angle_alpha   90.00
_cell.angle_beta   90.00
_cell.angle_gamma   90.00
#
_symmetry.space_group_name_H-M   'P 1'
#
loop_
_entity.id
_entity.type
_entity.pdbx_description
1 polymer ?
#
loop_
_entity_poly.entity_id
_entity_poly.type
_entity_poly.pdbx_seq_one_letter_code
_entity_poly.pdbx_strand_id
1 'polypeptide(L)'
;MTNSTPIVTTLHASSNGFHDYDVIGHPLLRRVAIPHGIKDGEQFNVYYGEASKGGAAWRGGIEKSLEAWLSLHALTNTLKPKNDVAQKLLVKLAYVGRTVEPGCFGGHFYCVGVPVKDLPDACLLGTQLGESFGGMGWDQIGPQRYIVFRDAHVSR
;
A
#
# COMPACT_ATOMS: atom_id res chain seq x y z
N MET A 1 -11.25 -16.23 7.65
CA MET A 1 -10.15 -16.90 6.92
C MET A 1 -10.11 -16.28 5.55
N THR A 2 -9.17 -15.37 5.28
CA THR A 2 -8.93 -14.92 3.90
C THR A 2 -8.22 -16.06 3.20
N ASN A 3 -8.86 -16.70 2.23
CA ASN A 3 -8.18 -17.64 1.33
C ASN A 3 -7.16 -16.83 0.51
N SER A 4 -5.97 -16.59 1.06
CA SER A 4 -4.85 -16.07 0.30
C SER A 4 -4.41 -17.18 -0.64
N THR A 5 -4.59 -16.97 -1.94
CA THR A 5 -4.01 -17.86 -2.95
C THR A 5 -2.49 -17.91 -2.70
N PRO A 6 -1.90 -19.08 -2.46
CA PRO A 6 -0.47 -19.18 -2.19
C PRO A 6 0.33 -18.63 -3.37
N ILE A 7 1.37 -17.87 -3.07
CA ILE A 7 2.23 -17.25 -4.08
C ILE A 7 3.35 -18.24 -4.40
N VAL A 8 3.17 -19.00 -5.47
CA VAL A 8 4.17 -19.94 -5.98
C VAL A 8 4.91 -19.28 -7.13
N THR A 9 6.25 -19.30 -7.07
CA THR A 9 7.09 -18.70 -8.12
C THR A 9 8.09 -19.71 -8.67
N THR A 10 8.45 -19.55 -9.95
CA THR A 10 9.49 -20.34 -10.61
C THR A 10 10.43 -19.40 -11.34
N LEU A 11 11.73 -19.58 -11.15
CA LEU A 11 12.74 -18.77 -11.84
C LEU A 11 12.68 -19.08 -13.34
N HIS A 12 12.33 -18.07 -14.13
CA HIS A 12 12.29 -18.13 -15.58
C HIS A 12 13.66 -17.84 -16.17
N ALA A 13 14.30 -16.76 -15.71
CA ALA A 13 15.61 -16.34 -16.18
C ALA A 13 16.37 -15.58 -15.09
N SER A 14 17.69 -15.63 -15.16
CA SER A 14 18.58 -14.81 -14.33
C SER A 14 19.66 -14.20 -15.20
N SER A 15 19.39 -13.04 -15.76
CA SER A 15 20.27 -12.36 -16.72
C SER A 15 20.07 -10.85 -16.67
N ASN A 16 21.01 -10.10 -17.25
CA ASN A 16 20.93 -8.63 -17.39
C ASN A 16 20.73 -7.88 -16.06
N GLY A 17 21.22 -8.43 -14.95
CA GLY A 17 21.09 -7.82 -13.62
C GLY A 17 19.76 -8.09 -12.92
N PHE A 18 18.94 -9.04 -13.40
CA PHE A 18 17.66 -9.38 -12.79
C PHE A 18 17.49 -10.89 -12.58
N HIS A 19 16.69 -11.24 -11.57
CA HIS A 19 16.02 -12.52 -11.45
C HIS A 19 14.55 -12.34 -11.87
N ASP A 20 14.18 -13.00 -12.96
CA ASP A 20 12.82 -13.02 -13.50
C ASP A 20 12.11 -14.29 -13.05
N TYR A 21 11.00 -14.13 -12.34
CA TYR A 21 10.19 -15.24 -11.86
C TYR A 21 8.80 -15.19 -12.46
N ASP A 22 8.33 -16.33 -12.96
CA ASP A 22 6.92 -16.53 -13.29
C ASP A 22 6.14 -16.82 -12.00
N VAL A 23 4.93 -16.26 -11.89
CA VAL A 23 4.01 -16.53 -10.78
C VAL A 23 2.98 -17.55 -11.25
N ILE A 24 2.93 -18.70 -10.59
CA ILE A 24 2.18 -19.87 -11.06
C ILE A 24 0.79 -19.89 -10.41
N GLY A 25 -0.26 -19.99 -11.24
CA GLY A 25 -1.63 -20.24 -10.80
C GLY A 25 -2.32 -19.08 -10.06
N HIS A 26 -1.68 -17.91 -9.95
CA HIS A 26 -2.28 -16.75 -9.30
C HIS A 26 -3.20 -15.99 -10.28
N PRO A 27 -4.44 -15.61 -9.90
CA PRO A 27 -5.42 -15.03 -10.82
C PRO A 27 -5.05 -13.63 -11.32
N LEU A 28 -4.27 -12.88 -10.53
CA LEU A 28 -3.85 -11.51 -10.84
C LEU A 28 -2.36 -11.38 -11.24
N LEU A 29 -1.44 -11.85 -10.38
CA LEU A 29 0.00 -11.80 -10.59
C LEU A 29 0.46 -12.75 -11.70
N ARG A 30 1.42 -12.33 -12.51
CA ARG A 30 1.95 -13.13 -13.64
C ARG A 30 3.45 -13.32 -13.60
N ARG A 31 4.20 -12.25 -13.37
CA ARG A 31 5.67 -12.27 -13.35
C ARG A 31 6.21 -11.21 -12.42
N VAL A 32 7.38 -11.44 -11.86
CA VAL A 32 8.17 -10.42 -11.16
C VAL A 32 9.59 -10.38 -11.70
N ALA A 33 10.15 -9.17 -11.80
CA ALA A 33 11.54 -8.97 -12.20
C ALA A 33 12.28 -8.22 -11.10
N ILE A 34 13.23 -8.90 -10.46
CA ILE A 34 13.88 -8.45 -9.23
C ILE A 34 15.36 -8.14 -9.55
N PRO A 35 15.82 -6.90 -9.36
CA PRO A 35 17.23 -6.55 -9.48
C PRO A 35 18.14 -7.44 -8.62
N HIS A 36 19.32 -7.78 -9.15
CA HIS A 36 20.37 -8.43 -8.36
C HIS A 36 20.80 -7.52 -7.22
N GLY A 37 20.95 -8.09 -6.02
CA GLY A 37 21.39 -7.34 -4.84
C GLY A 37 20.37 -6.34 -4.28
N ILE A 38 19.08 -6.50 -4.62
CA ILE A 38 18.00 -5.65 -4.10
C ILE A 38 18.03 -5.58 -2.57
N LYS A 39 17.81 -4.36 -2.04
CA LYS A 39 17.80 -4.08 -0.60
C LYS A 39 16.37 -3.84 -0.09
N ASP A 40 16.19 -3.96 1.22
CA ASP A 40 14.90 -3.70 1.85
C ASP A 40 14.40 -2.28 1.51
N GLY A 41 13.12 -2.18 1.13
CA GLY A 41 12.49 -0.93 0.70
C GLY A 41 12.73 -0.53 -0.77
N GLU A 42 13.72 -1.11 -1.47
CA GLU A 42 13.93 -0.85 -2.89
C GLU A 42 12.81 -1.45 -3.75
N GLN A 43 12.54 -0.85 -4.90
CA GLN A 43 11.45 -1.29 -5.77
C GLN A 43 11.90 -2.30 -6.83
N PHE A 44 11.01 -3.25 -7.12
CA PHE A 44 11.11 -4.18 -8.23
C PHE A 44 9.81 -4.22 -9.04
N ASN A 45 9.90 -4.76 -10.25
CA ASN A 45 8.76 -4.76 -11.18
C ASN A 45 7.83 -5.95 -10.92
N VAL A 46 6.54 -5.68 -10.90
CA VAL A 46 5.46 -6.68 -10.85
C VAL A 46 4.61 -6.56 -12.11
N TYR A 47 4.38 -7.67 -12.78
CA TYR A 47 3.50 -7.78 -13.95
C TYR A 47 2.22 -8.51 -13.54
N TYR A 48 1.07 -7.91 -13.83
CA TYR A 48 -0.23 -8.37 -13.36
C TYR A 48 -1.34 -8.10 -14.37
N GLY A 49 -2.47 -8.78 -14.22
CA GLY A 49 -3.61 -8.68 -15.15
C GLY A 49 -3.23 -9.04 -16.58
N GLU A 50 -3.92 -8.48 -17.57
CA GLU A 50 -3.67 -8.82 -18.97
C GLU A 50 -2.39 -8.19 -19.53
N ALA A 51 -2.07 -6.95 -19.13
CA ALA A 51 -0.93 -6.20 -19.66
C ALA A 51 -0.44 -5.08 -18.72
N SER A 52 -0.61 -5.23 -17.41
CA SER A 52 -0.26 -4.17 -16.44
C SER A 52 1.11 -4.38 -15.81
N LYS A 53 1.78 -3.27 -15.48
CA LYS A 53 3.04 -3.23 -14.77
C LYS A 53 2.94 -2.30 -13.57
N GLY A 54 3.48 -2.72 -12.44
CA GLY A 54 3.55 -1.95 -11.20
C GLY A 54 4.91 -2.12 -10.51
N GLY A 55 5.14 -1.31 -9.48
CA GLY A 55 6.29 -1.43 -8.58
C GLY A 55 5.88 -2.01 -7.23
N ALA A 56 6.65 -2.96 -6.73
CA ALA A 56 6.56 -3.46 -5.36
C ALA A 56 7.84 -3.18 -4.60
N ALA A 57 7.73 -2.87 -3.31
CA ALA A 57 8.87 -2.70 -2.43
C ALA A 57 9.35 -4.08 -1.93
N TRP A 58 10.65 -4.31 -1.96
CA TRP A 58 11.27 -5.50 -1.38
C TRP A 58 11.13 -5.48 0.14
N ARG A 59 10.66 -6.60 0.70
CA ARG A 59 10.44 -6.79 2.15
C ARG A 59 11.19 -8.00 2.72
N GLY A 60 12.33 -8.34 2.11
CA GLY A 60 13.18 -9.48 2.49
C GLY A 60 12.80 -10.82 1.84
N GLY A 61 11.80 -10.86 0.97
CA GLY A 61 11.42 -12.06 0.24
C GLY A 61 10.29 -11.82 -0.76
N ILE A 62 10.19 -12.68 -1.79
CA ILE A 62 9.23 -12.51 -2.90
C ILE A 62 7.78 -12.56 -2.38
N GLU A 63 7.43 -13.59 -1.62
CA GLU A 63 6.08 -13.80 -1.08
C GLU A 63 5.61 -12.61 -0.25
N LYS A 64 6.33 -12.26 0.81
CA LYS A 64 6.01 -11.11 1.68
C LYS A 64 5.93 -9.78 0.93
N SER A 65 6.75 -9.59 -0.10
CA SER A 65 6.72 -8.38 -0.93
C SER A 65 5.46 -8.34 -1.80
N LEU A 66 5.07 -9.47 -2.38
CA LEU A 66 3.90 -9.58 -3.23
C LEU A 66 2.58 -9.56 -2.44
N GLU A 67 2.53 -10.14 -1.24
CA GLU A 67 1.38 -10.03 -0.33
C GLU A 67 1.12 -8.56 0.06
N ALA A 68 2.18 -7.82 0.37
CA ALA A 68 2.09 -6.40 0.66
C ALA A 68 1.63 -5.60 -0.56
N TRP A 69 2.15 -5.94 -1.75
CA TRP A 69 1.72 -5.31 -3.00
C TRP A 69 0.25 -5.60 -3.31
N LEU A 70 -0.22 -6.84 -3.15
CA LEU A 70 -1.61 -7.23 -3.37
C LEU A 70 -2.56 -6.49 -2.44
N SER A 71 -2.18 -6.36 -1.16
CA SER A 71 -2.96 -5.62 -0.17
C SER A 71 -3.06 -4.15 -0.52
N LEU A 72 -1.96 -3.51 -0.93
CA LEU A 72 -1.95 -2.13 -1.41
C LEU A 72 -2.75 -1.97 -2.72
N HIS A 73 -2.64 -2.91 -3.64
CA HIS A 73 -3.39 -2.91 -4.90
C HIS A 73 -4.90 -3.01 -4.66
N ALA A 74 -5.33 -3.91 -3.78
CA ALA A 74 -6.73 -4.03 -3.37
C ALA A 74 -7.23 -2.75 -2.68
N LEU A 75 -6.42 -2.16 -1.80
CA LEU A 75 -6.75 -0.93 -1.10
C LEU A 75 -6.90 0.25 -2.08
N THR A 76 -5.95 0.42 -3.00
CA THR A 76 -5.98 1.50 -4.00
C THR A 76 -7.12 1.33 -5.00
N ASN A 77 -7.49 0.10 -5.38
CA ASN A 77 -8.66 -0.16 -6.22
C ASN A 77 -9.98 0.13 -5.49
N THR A 78 -10.03 -0.13 -4.18
CA THR A 78 -11.21 0.17 -3.35
C THR A 78 -11.36 1.68 -3.14
N LEU A 79 -10.30 2.36 -2.72
CA LEU A 79 -10.34 3.78 -2.35
C LEU A 79 -10.23 4.74 -3.54
N LYS A 80 -9.62 4.30 -4.64
CA LYS A 80 -9.40 5.08 -5.87
C LYS A 80 -8.86 6.50 -5.56
N PRO A 81 -7.58 6.60 -5.14
CA PRO A 81 -6.96 7.88 -4.82
C PRO A 81 -7.06 8.83 -6.02
N LYS A 82 -7.46 10.08 -5.78
CA LYS A 82 -7.69 11.09 -6.82
C LYS A 82 -6.50 12.02 -7.04
N ASN A 83 -5.50 11.95 -6.18
CA ASN A 83 -4.29 12.76 -6.28
C ASN A 83 -3.06 12.00 -5.76
N ASP A 84 -1.89 12.54 -6.10
CA ASP A 84 -0.59 11.97 -5.73
C ASP A 84 -0.40 11.90 -4.22
N VAL A 85 -0.98 12.85 -3.47
CA VAL A 85 -0.91 12.87 -1.99
C VAL A 85 -1.61 11.64 -1.42
N ALA A 86 -2.83 11.34 -1.86
CA ALA A 86 -3.56 10.16 -1.46
C ALA A 86 -2.81 8.87 -1.84
N GLN A 87 -2.26 8.81 -3.06
CA GLN A 87 -1.52 7.61 -3.49
C GLN A 87 -0.27 7.37 -2.63
N LYS A 88 0.53 8.40 -2.37
CA LYS A 88 1.72 8.31 -1.52
C LYS A 88 1.36 7.98 -0.08
N LEU A 89 0.29 8.57 0.44
CA LEU A 89 -0.21 8.29 1.80
C LEU A 89 -0.62 6.83 1.96
N LEU A 90 -1.41 6.29 1.01
CA LEU A 90 -1.85 4.89 1.06
C LEU A 90 -0.67 3.92 1.01
N VAL A 91 0.33 4.18 0.16
CA VAL A 91 1.58 3.40 0.12
C VAL A 91 2.26 3.39 1.49
N LYS A 92 2.39 4.56 2.11
CA LYS A 92 3.06 4.71 3.42
C LYS A 92 2.25 4.03 4.53
N LEU A 93 0.94 4.21 4.58
CA LEU A 93 0.07 3.57 5.56
C LEU A 93 0.07 2.04 5.44
N ALA A 94 0.08 1.51 4.21
CA ALA A 94 0.23 0.09 3.95
C ALA A 94 1.63 -0.45 4.34
N TYR A 95 2.67 0.40 4.29
CA TYR A 95 4.00 0.04 4.79
C TYR A 95 4.04 -0.03 6.32
N VAL A 96 3.46 0.96 6.99
CA VAL A 96 3.39 1.03 8.46
C VAL A 96 2.40 -0.01 9.03
N GLY A 97 1.52 -0.56 8.19
CA GLY A 97 0.54 -1.58 8.61
C GLY A 97 -0.67 -0.97 9.33
N ARG A 98 -1.07 0.25 8.98
CA ARG A 98 -2.23 0.91 9.56
C ARG A 98 -3.47 0.66 8.72
N THR A 99 -4.60 0.48 9.39
CA THR A 99 -5.91 0.48 8.74
C THR A 99 -6.27 1.90 8.32
N VAL A 100 -7.04 2.01 7.25
CA VAL A 100 -7.48 3.30 6.70
C VAL A 100 -8.96 3.24 6.43
N GLU A 101 -9.65 4.34 6.68
CA GLU A 101 -11.09 4.47 6.49
C GLU A 101 -11.38 5.70 5.64
N PRO A 102 -12.05 5.54 4.48
CA PRO A 102 -12.48 6.68 3.70
C PRO A 102 -13.74 7.30 4.29
N GLY A 103 -13.82 8.63 4.31
CA GLY A 103 -14.95 9.32 4.91
C GLY A 103 -15.01 10.80 4.60
N CYS A 104 -16.17 11.40 4.87
CA CYS A 104 -16.30 12.84 4.98
C CYS A 104 -16.03 13.24 6.44
N PHE A 105 -14.81 13.64 6.73
CA PHE A 105 -14.40 14.07 8.06
C PHE A 105 -14.53 15.59 8.18
N GLY A 106 -15.61 16.06 8.83
CA GLY A 106 -15.84 17.47 9.16
C GLY A 106 -15.95 18.46 7.99
N GLY A 107 -16.17 18.02 6.74
CA GLY A 107 -16.27 18.90 5.56
C GLY A 107 -16.87 18.25 4.31
N HIS A 108 -16.82 18.96 3.18
CA HIS A 108 -17.39 18.52 1.88
C HIS A 108 -16.49 17.53 1.09
N PHE A 109 -15.24 17.32 1.51
CA PHE A 109 -14.28 16.50 0.79
C PHE A 109 -14.21 15.08 1.35
N TYR A 110 -14.26 14.09 0.45
CA TYR A 110 -14.10 12.69 0.78
C TYR A 110 -12.61 12.33 0.81
N CYS A 111 -12.09 12.01 2.00
CA CYS A 111 -10.66 11.86 2.26
C CYS A 111 -10.35 10.64 3.14
N VAL A 112 -9.06 10.41 3.41
CA VAL A 112 -8.58 9.27 4.20
C VAL A 112 -8.46 9.65 5.68
N GLY A 113 -9.09 8.85 6.54
CA GLY A 113 -8.92 8.86 7.98
C GLY A 113 -8.19 7.62 8.46
N VAL A 114 -7.38 7.77 9.49
CA VAL A 114 -6.67 6.66 10.15
C VAL A 114 -7.15 6.59 11.60
N PRO A 115 -7.77 5.48 12.03
CA PRO A 115 -8.22 5.33 13.41
C PRO A 115 -7.01 5.26 14.35
N VAL A 116 -7.10 5.99 15.46
CA VAL A 116 -6.08 6.02 16.51
C VAL A 116 -6.73 5.77 17.87
N LYS A 117 -6.00 5.12 18.77
CA LYS A 117 -6.52 4.76 20.11
C LYS A 117 -6.48 5.95 21.07
N ASP A 118 -5.35 6.64 21.07
CA ASP A 118 -5.03 7.72 21.99
C ASP A 118 -4.00 8.68 21.37
N LEU A 119 -3.62 9.71 22.14
CA LEU A 119 -2.64 10.70 21.70
C LEU A 119 -1.24 10.08 21.46
N PRO A 120 -0.73 9.19 22.33
CA PRO A 120 0.53 8.47 22.04
C PRO A 120 0.54 7.70 20.71
N ASP A 121 -0.52 6.95 20.40
CA ASP A 121 -0.64 6.20 19.15
C ASP A 121 -0.64 7.13 17.92
N ALA A 122 -1.29 8.28 18.05
CA ALA A 122 -1.29 9.30 17.02
C ALA A 122 0.08 9.97 16.83
N CYS A 123 0.81 10.27 17.91
CA CYS A 123 2.17 10.80 17.82
C CYS A 123 3.13 9.79 17.17
N LEU A 124 2.99 8.50 17.50
CA LEU A 124 3.75 7.42 16.87
C LEU A 124 3.46 7.35 15.37
N LEU A 125 2.18 7.41 14.98
CA LEU A 125 1.78 7.44 13.58
C LEU A 125 2.39 8.64 12.84
N GLY A 126 2.34 9.84 13.44
CA GLY A 126 2.98 11.03 12.88
C GLY A 126 4.48 10.85 12.64
N THR A 127 5.19 10.26 13.60
CA THR A 127 6.63 9.96 13.50
C THR A 127 6.92 8.96 12.36
N GLN A 128 6.04 7.99 12.14
CA GLN A 128 6.19 6.97 11.10
C GLN A 128 5.90 7.51 9.69
N LEU A 129 4.96 8.45 9.57
CA LEU A 129 4.56 9.06 8.30
C LEU A 129 5.51 10.18 7.87
N GLY A 130 5.93 11.04 8.80
CA GLY A 130 6.64 12.28 8.52
C GLY A 130 5.71 13.41 8.04
N GLU A 131 6.29 14.53 7.61
CA GLU A 131 5.57 15.80 7.37
C GLU A 131 5.06 15.99 5.92
N SER A 132 4.94 14.92 5.14
CA SER A 132 4.81 15.02 3.68
C SER A 132 3.40 14.83 3.10
N PHE A 133 2.35 14.74 3.93
CA PHE A 133 1.00 14.35 3.48
C PHE A 133 -0.07 15.44 3.60
N GLY A 134 0.36 16.71 3.62
CA GLY A 134 -0.53 17.86 3.62
C GLY A 134 -1.19 18.14 4.98
N GLY A 135 -2.35 18.80 4.93
CA GLY A 135 -3.11 19.21 6.10
C GLY A 135 -3.69 18.03 6.88
N MET A 136 -3.22 17.87 8.12
CA MET A 136 -3.77 16.90 9.06
C MET A 136 -4.81 17.54 9.97
N GLY A 137 -5.89 16.81 10.23
CA GLY A 137 -6.94 17.17 11.16
C GLY A 137 -7.21 16.05 12.16
N TRP A 138 -7.98 16.39 13.20
CA TRP A 138 -8.47 15.44 14.18
C TRP A 138 -9.98 15.40 14.09
N ASP A 139 -10.54 14.20 14.06
CA ASP A 139 -11.98 14.00 14.07
C ASP A 139 -12.36 12.85 14.99
N GLN A 140 -13.59 12.88 15.50
CA GLN A 140 -14.13 11.85 16.38
C GLN A 140 -15.54 11.48 15.91
N ILE A 141 -15.70 10.22 15.48
CA ILE A 141 -16.98 9.67 15.05
C ILE A 141 -17.39 8.64 16.10
N GLY A 142 -18.37 8.99 16.93
CA GLY A 142 -18.76 8.18 18.10
C GLY A 142 -17.59 8.02 19.09
N PRO A 143 -17.23 6.80 19.52
CA PRO A 143 -16.10 6.57 20.42
C PRO A 143 -14.74 6.55 19.70
N GLN A 144 -14.72 6.45 18.37
CA GLN A 144 -13.49 6.28 17.60
C GLN A 144 -12.88 7.63 17.22
N ARG A 145 -11.56 7.77 17.43
CA ARG A 145 -10.78 8.95 17.05
C ARG A 145 -10.01 8.68 15.76
N TYR A 146 -9.86 9.70 14.95
CA TYR A 146 -9.20 9.64 13.65
C TYR A 146 -8.19 10.76 13.48
N ILE A 147 -7.05 10.43 12.87
CA ILE A 147 -6.24 11.42 12.17
C ILE A 147 -6.72 11.49 10.73
N VAL A 148 -7.06 12.68 10.27
CA VAL A 148 -7.66 12.94 8.97
C VAL A 148 -6.65 13.61 8.08
N PHE A 149 -6.44 13.09 6.87
CA PHE A 149 -5.56 13.68 5.87
C PHE A 149 -6.41 14.42 4.84
N ARG A 150 -6.65 15.71 5.06
CA ARG A 150 -7.62 16.50 4.30
C ARG A 150 -7.28 16.62 2.83
N ASP A 151 -5.99 16.66 2.51
CA ASP A 151 -5.49 16.74 1.14
C ASP A 151 -5.42 15.37 0.44
N ALA A 152 -5.67 14.26 1.14
CA ALA A 152 -5.66 12.93 0.57
C ALA A 152 -7.06 12.56 0.03
N HIS A 153 -7.39 13.07 -1.16
CA HIS A 153 -8.70 12.87 -1.77
C HIS A 153 -8.87 11.45 -2.33
N VAL A 154 -9.99 10.82 -1.98
CA VAL A 154 -10.36 9.47 -2.44
C VAL A 154 -11.77 9.47 -3.06
N SER A 155 -12.17 8.35 -3.65
CA SER A 155 -13.52 8.17 -4.19
C SER A 155 -14.41 7.42 -3.19
N ARG A 156 -15.71 7.74 -3.22
CA ARG A 156 -16.74 7.02 -2.46
C ARG A 156 -16.98 5.63 -3.03
#